data_AF-A0A656QRF1-F1
#
_entry.id   AF-A0A656QRF1-F1
#
_cell.length_a   1.000
_cell.length_b   1.000
_cell.length_c   1.000
_cell.angle_alpha   90.00
_cell.angle_beta   90.00
_cell.angle_gamma   90.00
#
_symmetry.space_group_name_H-M   'P 1'
#
loop_
_entity.id
_entity.type
_entity.pdbx_description
1 polymer ?
#
loop_
_entity_poly.entity_id
_entity_poly.type
_entity_poly.pdbx_seq_one_letter_code
_entity_poly.pdbx_strand_id
1 'polypeptide(L)'
;MSSHDQFNDRVFWVTGAFGALGAAVVRRLACAGAHVVASSRNIDNHFPGSSVNAALDLLVQGLGRKYGPHGVRVNAVAPGPIESPRFASMTTGQVDAEPTRLTALDGPGTPDDVAAAVTYLLSDDARFVTGTRLYVDGGGPPYA
;
A
#
# COMPACT_ATOMS: atom_id res chain seq x y z
N MET A 1 -27.17 0.42 7.15
CA MET A 1 -26.00 1.12 7.71
C MET A 1 -25.35 1.90 6.59
N SER A 2 -25.16 3.21 6.77
CA SER A 2 -24.43 4.07 5.83
C SER A 2 -22.97 3.60 5.75
N SER A 3 -22.31 3.66 4.58
CA SER A 3 -20.93 3.17 4.41
C SER A 3 -19.86 3.96 5.18
N HIS A 4 -20.27 4.93 6.00
CA HIS A 4 -19.40 5.82 6.76
C HIS A 4 -18.95 5.27 8.13
N ASP A 5 -19.50 4.15 8.61
CA ASP A 5 -19.21 3.61 9.96
C ASP A 5 -18.28 2.38 9.97
N GLN A 6 -17.60 2.05 8.87
CA GLN A 6 -16.90 0.77 8.77
C GLN A 6 -15.66 0.66 9.69
N PHE A 7 -14.99 1.76 10.04
CA PHE A 7 -13.67 1.72 10.71
C PHE A 7 -13.54 2.60 11.97
N ASN A 8 -14.65 3.03 12.60
CA ASN A 8 -14.67 4.00 13.70
C ASN A 8 -13.74 3.69 14.92
N ASP A 9 -13.35 2.42 15.14
CA ASP A 9 -12.46 2.02 16.25
C ASP A 9 -11.11 1.45 15.80
N ARG A 10 -10.71 1.70 14.55
CA ARG A 10 -9.49 1.12 13.97
C ARG A 10 -8.40 2.18 13.81
N VAL A 11 -7.19 1.86 14.28
CA VAL A 11 -6.00 2.71 14.12
C VAL A 11 -5.13 2.18 12.98
N PHE A 12 -4.75 3.03 12.05
CA PHE A 12 -3.95 2.68 10.88
C PHE A 12 -2.68 3.50 10.83
N TRP A 13 -1.55 2.87 10.55
CA TRP A 13 -0.33 3.59 10.26
C TRP A 13 -0.02 3.50 8.76
N VAL A 14 -0.10 4.63 8.07
CA VAL A 14 0.27 4.75 6.66
C VAL A 14 1.67 5.35 6.58
N THR A 15 2.63 4.59 6.04
CA THR A 15 3.97 5.11 5.71
C THR A 15 4.01 5.59 4.26
N GLY A 16 4.71 6.69 3.96
CA GLY A 16 4.63 7.36 2.65
C GLY A 16 3.37 8.22 2.46
N ALA A 17 2.70 8.57 3.55
CA ALA A 17 1.35 9.17 3.59
C ALA A 17 1.17 10.49 2.84
N PHE A 18 2.24 11.23 2.53
CA PHE A 18 2.15 12.53 1.88
C PHE A 18 2.37 12.49 0.35
N GLY A 19 2.78 11.33 -0.20
CA GLY A 19 2.81 11.13 -1.66
C GLY A 19 1.40 10.90 -2.23
N ALA A 20 1.23 10.98 -3.55
CA ALA A 20 -0.09 10.90 -4.21
C ALA A 20 -0.96 9.72 -3.72
N LEU A 21 -0.41 8.50 -3.72
CA LEU A 21 -1.12 7.30 -3.27
C LEU A 21 -1.33 7.27 -1.76
N GLY A 22 -0.29 7.58 -0.97
CA GLY A 22 -0.40 7.64 0.48
C GLY A 22 -1.47 8.63 0.95
N ALA A 23 -1.55 9.78 0.29
CA ALA A 23 -2.53 10.81 0.60
C ALA A 23 -3.96 10.39 0.23
N ALA A 24 -4.13 9.72 -0.92
CA ALA A 24 -5.43 9.16 -1.30
C ALA A 24 -5.91 8.09 -0.31
N VAL A 25 -5.01 7.18 0.10
CA VAL A 25 -5.29 6.14 1.09
C VAL A 25 -5.65 6.74 2.45
N VAL A 26 -4.89 7.72 2.94
CA VAL A 26 -5.21 8.43 4.20
C VAL A 26 -6.59 9.07 4.15
N ARG A 27 -6.92 9.77 3.06
CA ARG A 27 -8.23 10.41 2.88
C ARG A 27 -9.37 9.38 2.88
N ARG A 28 -9.21 8.29 2.11
CA ARG A 28 -10.21 7.22 2.00
C ARG A 28 -10.48 6.58 3.37
N LEU A 29 -9.42 6.27 4.12
CA LEU A 29 -9.53 5.68 5.45
C LEU A 29 -10.23 6.64 6.42
N ALA A 30 -9.79 7.90 6.47
CA ALA A 30 -10.40 8.92 7.34
C ALA A 30 -11.89 9.12 7.02
N CYS A 31 -12.29 9.16 5.75
CA CYS A 31 -13.70 9.25 5.33
C CYS A 31 -14.55 8.03 5.70
N ALA A 32 -13.91 6.88 5.94
CA ALA A 32 -14.56 5.64 6.36
C ALA A 32 -14.54 5.42 7.89
N GLY A 33 -14.16 6.45 8.66
CA GLY A 33 -14.22 6.46 10.13
C GLY A 33 -12.90 6.11 10.84
N ALA A 34 -11.84 5.82 10.09
CA ALA A 34 -10.56 5.37 10.65
C ALA A 34 -9.80 6.44 11.47
N HIS A 35 -9.12 6.00 12.54
CA HIS A 35 -8.02 6.75 13.14
C HIS A 35 -6.73 6.51 12.34
N VAL A 36 -6.26 7.50 11.57
CA VAL A 36 -5.08 7.32 10.70
C VAL A 36 -3.87 8.07 11.25
N VAL A 37 -2.83 7.32 11.62
CA VAL A 37 -1.47 7.81 11.84
C VAL A 37 -0.77 7.87 10.47
N ALA A 38 -0.49 9.07 9.99
CA ALA A 38 0.17 9.31 8.71
C ALA A 38 1.64 9.65 8.93
N SER A 39 2.57 8.92 8.30
CA SER A 39 3.99 9.30 8.24
C SER A 39 4.53 9.22 6.82
N SER A 40 5.44 10.12 6.45
CA SER A 40 6.22 10.01 5.22
C SER A 40 7.67 10.43 5.49
N ARG A 41 8.58 10.09 4.58
CA ARG A 41 9.95 10.61 4.58
C ARG A 41 10.04 11.64 3.44
N ASN A 42 10.58 12.82 3.71
CA ASN A 42 11.12 13.70 2.67
C ASN A 42 12.45 13.09 2.22
N ILE A 43 12.51 12.46 1.05
CA ILE A 43 13.78 11.96 0.50
C ILE A 43 13.83 12.32 -0.98
N ASP A 44 14.68 13.29 -1.28
CA ASP A 44 14.97 13.79 -2.63
C ASP A 44 15.89 12.85 -3.44
N ASN A 45 16.33 11.72 -2.88
CA ASN A 45 17.17 10.73 -3.56
C ASN A 45 16.70 9.28 -3.35
N HIS A 46 16.43 8.61 -4.47
CA HIS A 46 16.03 7.20 -4.52
C HIS A 46 17.21 6.29 -4.13
N PHE A 47 17.23 5.81 -2.88
CA PHE A 47 18.10 4.68 -2.51
C PHE A 47 17.52 3.38 -3.09
N PRO A 48 18.34 2.42 -3.54
CA PRO A 48 17.86 1.10 -3.98
C PRO A 48 17.08 0.44 -2.83
N GLY A 49 15.76 0.42 -2.96
CA GLY A 49 14.82 0.20 -1.85
C GLY A 49 14.69 -1.25 -1.39
N SER A 50 15.36 -2.20 -2.03
CA SER A 50 15.15 -3.64 -1.85
C SER A 50 15.45 -4.12 -0.43
N SER A 51 16.50 -3.59 0.23
CA SER A 51 16.87 -3.97 1.60
C SER A 51 15.89 -3.43 2.65
N VAL A 52 15.46 -2.18 2.49
CA VAL A 52 14.45 -1.55 3.37
C VAL A 52 13.09 -2.22 3.20
N ASN A 53 12.73 -2.57 1.97
CA ASN A 53 11.50 -3.29 1.66
C ASN A 53 11.51 -4.72 2.24
N ALA A 54 12.64 -5.41 2.22
CA ALA A 54 12.78 -6.73 2.86
C ALA A 54 12.72 -6.64 4.40
N ALA A 55 13.28 -5.59 5.00
CA ALA A 55 13.15 -5.35 6.44
C ALA A 55 11.69 -5.13 6.85
N LEU A 56 10.86 -4.55 5.97
CA LEU A 56 9.44 -4.35 6.20
C LEU A 56 8.68 -5.67 6.35
N ASP A 57 9.07 -6.71 5.59
CA ASP A 57 8.45 -8.03 5.65
C ASP A 57 8.68 -8.69 7.01
N LEU A 58 9.91 -8.64 7.52
CA LEU A 58 10.24 -9.14 8.86
C LEU A 58 9.56 -8.32 9.96
N LEU A 59 9.44 -7.00 9.76
CA LEU A 59 8.76 -6.11 10.69
C LEU A 59 7.28 -6.45 10.82
N VAL A 60 6.55 -6.57 9.70
CA VAL A 60 5.10 -6.88 9.76
C VAL A 60 4.85 -8.26 10.35
N GLN A 61 5.70 -9.26 10.06
CA GLN A 61 5.61 -10.58 10.70
C GLN A 61 5.86 -10.51 12.22
N GLY A 62 6.91 -9.80 12.64
CA GLY A 62 7.27 -9.65 14.04
C GLY A 62 6.17 -8.93 14.84
N LEU A 63 5.66 -7.82 14.29
CA LEU A 63 4.56 -7.06 14.89
C LEU A 63 3.26 -7.85 14.90
N GLY A 64 2.91 -8.53 13.80
CA GLY A 64 1.73 -9.38 13.70
C GLY A 64 1.74 -10.50 14.75
N ARG A 65 2.88 -11.17 14.97
CA ARG A 65 3.03 -12.18 16.02
C ARG A 65 2.96 -11.58 17.42
N LYS A 66 3.61 -10.43 17.64
CA LYS A 66 3.66 -9.77 18.95
C LYS A 66 2.29 -9.26 19.40
N TYR A 67 1.52 -8.67 18.48
CA TYR A 67 0.26 -8.02 18.81
C TYR A 67 -1.00 -8.82 18.45
N GLY A 68 -0.85 -9.95 17.76
CA GLY A 68 -1.94 -10.89 17.47
C GLY A 68 -2.75 -11.32 18.72
N PRO A 69 -2.11 -11.67 19.86
CA PRO A 69 -2.84 -11.97 21.10
C PRO A 69 -3.69 -10.82 21.65
N HIS A 70 -3.43 -9.58 21.23
CA HIS A 70 -4.19 -8.38 21.57
C HIS A 70 -5.27 -8.03 20.51
N GLY A 71 -5.52 -8.92 19.54
CA GLY A 71 -6.50 -8.69 18.48
C GLY A 71 -6.05 -7.72 17.39
N VAL A 72 -4.76 -7.40 17.30
CA VAL A 72 -4.20 -6.49 16.29
C VAL A 72 -3.59 -7.27 15.13
N ARG A 73 -3.95 -6.89 13.91
CA ARG A 73 -3.38 -7.43 12.67
C ARG A 73 -2.45 -6.40 12.04
N VAL A 74 -1.31 -6.85 11.51
CA VAL A 74 -0.29 -5.96 10.91
C VAL A 74 0.11 -6.52 9.56
N ASN A 75 -0.11 -5.76 8.49
CA ASN A 75 0.19 -6.18 7.12
C ASN A 75 0.81 -5.00 6.35
N ALA A 76 1.48 -5.31 5.25
CA ALA A 76 1.97 -4.34 4.27
C ALA A 76 1.23 -4.48 2.94
N VAL A 77 1.08 -3.37 2.23
CA VAL A 77 0.64 -3.36 0.82
C VAL A 77 1.82 -2.89 -0.02
N ALA A 78 2.10 -3.60 -1.11
CA ALA A 78 3.19 -3.33 -2.02
C ALA A 78 2.62 -3.06 -3.42
N PRO A 79 2.38 -1.79 -3.76
CA PRO A 79 1.92 -1.41 -5.09
C PRO A 79 3.02 -1.55 -6.14
N GLY A 80 2.64 -1.91 -7.36
CA GLY A 80 3.46 -1.84 -8.56
C GLY A 80 3.34 -0.48 -9.28
N PRO A 81 3.42 -0.46 -10.62
CA PRO A 81 3.11 0.73 -11.40
C PRO A 81 1.63 1.15 -11.19
N ILE A 82 1.42 2.32 -10.60
CA ILE A 82 0.07 2.88 -10.36
C ILE A 82 -0.04 4.27 -10.98
N GLU A 83 -1.15 4.52 -11.67
CA GLU A 83 -1.51 5.80 -12.25
C GLU A 83 -1.40 6.93 -11.21
N SER A 84 -0.49 7.87 -11.49
CA SER A 84 -0.25 9.04 -10.65
C SER A 84 0.53 10.09 -11.44
N PRO A 85 0.51 11.37 -11.03
CA PRO A 85 1.35 12.40 -11.63
C PRO A 85 2.85 12.03 -11.63
N ARG A 86 3.29 11.30 -10.59
CA ARG A 86 4.64 10.76 -10.50
C ARG A 86 4.90 9.72 -11.59
N PHE A 87 3.99 8.76 -11.77
CA PHE A 87 4.10 7.76 -12.83
C PHE A 87 4.12 8.39 -14.23
N ALA A 88 3.28 9.39 -14.47
CA ALA A 88 3.28 10.17 -15.70
C ALA A 88 4.64 10.86 -15.94
N SER A 89 5.23 11.51 -14.92
CA SER A 89 6.54 12.16 -15.06
C SER A 89 7.70 11.19 -15.33
N MET A 90 7.60 9.96 -14.84
CA MET A 90 8.63 8.93 -15.08
C MET A 90 8.54 8.34 -16.49
N THR A 91 7.32 8.27 -17.06
CA THR A 91 7.08 7.75 -18.41
C THR A 91 7.31 8.78 -19.51
N THR A 92 7.14 10.08 -19.25
CA THR A 92 7.38 11.15 -20.23
C THR A 92 8.84 11.29 -20.71
N GLY A 93 9.82 10.65 -20.05
CA GLY A 93 11.24 10.70 -20.41
C GLY A 93 11.79 9.44 -21.08
N GLN A 94 11.00 8.36 -21.18
CA GLN A 94 11.44 7.07 -21.74
C GLN A 94 10.70 6.81 -23.05
N VAL A 95 11.29 7.25 -24.17
CA VAL A 95 10.69 7.14 -25.51
C VAL A 95 10.68 5.68 -26.04
N ASP A 96 11.47 4.77 -25.46
CA ASP A 96 11.65 3.39 -25.99
C ASP A 96 11.50 2.25 -24.98
N ALA A 97 11.06 2.50 -23.75
CA ALA A 97 10.80 1.43 -22.80
C ALA A 97 9.31 1.11 -22.81
N GLU A 98 8.87 0.14 -23.62
CA GLU A 98 7.52 -0.47 -23.56
C GLU A 98 7.17 -0.76 -22.08
N PRO A 99 6.37 0.09 -21.41
CA PRO A 99 6.02 -0.09 -19.99
C PRO A 99 5.16 -1.35 -19.81
N THR A 100 4.56 -1.78 -20.91
CA THR A 100 3.69 -2.92 -21.20
C THR A 100 4.32 -4.30 -20.96
N ARG A 101 5.57 -4.39 -20.51
CA ARG A 101 6.21 -5.68 -20.11
C ARG A 101 6.52 -5.81 -18.62
N LEU A 102 6.14 -4.84 -17.79
CA LEU A 102 6.47 -4.87 -16.36
C LEU A 102 5.45 -5.63 -15.51
N THR A 103 4.26 -5.93 -16.02
CA THR A 103 3.14 -6.56 -15.30
C THR A 103 2.48 -7.63 -16.18
N ALA A 104 1.84 -8.62 -15.55
CA ALA A 104 1.09 -9.66 -16.26
C ALA A 104 -0.28 -9.17 -16.74
N LEU A 105 -0.86 -8.18 -16.04
CA LEU A 105 -2.04 -7.45 -16.48
C LEU A 105 -1.65 -6.23 -17.31
N ASP A 106 -2.48 -5.88 -18.29
CA ASP A 106 -2.25 -4.75 -19.19
C ASP A 106 -2.36 -3.41 -18.46
N GLY A 107 -1.33 -2.57 -18.61
CA GLY A 107 -1.30 -1.20 -18.12
C GLY A 107 -1.02 -1.05 -16.62
N PRO A 108 -0.85 0.21 -16.14
CA PRO A 108 -0.70 0.49 -14.72
C PRO A 108 -2.01 0.22 -13.98
N GLY A 109 -1.91 -0.16 -12.71
CA GLY A 109 -3.07 -0.15 -11.81
C GLY A 109 -3.50 1.27 -11.47
N THR A 110 -4.63 1.40 -10.78
CA THR A 110 -5.21 2.67 -10.33
C THR A 110 -5.03 2.86 -8.82
N PRO A 111 -5.13 4.09 -8.29
CA PRO A 111 -5.19 4.31 -6.85
C PRO A 111 -6.31 3.53 -6.15
N ASP A 112 -7.42 3.27 -6.85
CA ASP A 112 -8.55 2.52 -6.32
C ASP A 112 -8.24 1.03 -6.13
N ASP A 113 -7.37 0.45 -6.96
CA ASP A 113 -6.90 -0.94 -6.77
C ASP A 113 -6.14 -1.10 -5.44
N VAL A 114 -5.25 -0.14 -5.14
CA VAL A 114 -4.53 -0.09 -3.86
C VAL A 114 -5.50 0.14 -2.70
N ALA A 115 -6.45 1.07 -2.86
CA ALA A 115 -7.45 1.36 -1.83
C ALA A 115 -8.36 0.14 -1.54
N ALA A 116 -8.73 -0.62 -2.57
CA ALA A 116 -9.51 -1.85 -2.42
C ALA A 116 -8.73 -2.92 -1.66
N ALA A 117 -7.45 -3.13 -1.99
CA ALA A 117 -6.58 -4.07 -1.29
C ALA A 117 -6.38 -3.70 0.19
N VAL A 118 -6.19 -2.40 0.47
CA VAL A 118 -6.18 -1.88 1.84
C VAL A 118 -7.52 -2.20 2.49
N THR A 119 -8.66 -1.80 1.91
CA THR A 119 -9.99 -2.04 2.48
C THR A 119 -10.24 -3.52 2.81
N TYR A 120 -9.86 -4.44 1.93
CA TYR A 120 -9.89 -5.88 2.20
C TYR A 120 -9.10 -6.23 3.46
N LEU A 121 -7.82 -5.84 3.53
CA LEU A 121 -6.97 -6.11 4.69
C LEU A 121 -7.53 -5.54 5.99
N LEU A 122 -8.41 -4.55 5.94
CA LEU A 122 -9.03 -3.94 7.12
C LEU A 122 -10.38 -4.56 7.49
N SER A 123 -11.01 -5.25 6.56
CA SER A 123 -12.30 -5.91 6.76
C SER A 123 -12.19 -7.20 7.59
N ASP A 124 -13.35 -7.73 8.00
CA ASP A 124 -13.47 -9.04 8.66
C ASP A 124 -13.21 -10.21 7.69
N ASP A 125 -13.26 -9.97 6.38
CA ASP A 125 -12.89 -10.97 5.37
C ASP A 125 -11.40 -11.32 5.48
N ALA A 126 -10.57 -10.38 5.94
CA ALA A 126 -9.16 -10.57 6.22
C ALA A 126 -8.85 -10.93 7.69
N ARG A 127 -9.83 -11.42 8.48
CA ARG A 127 -9.66 -11.69 9.92
C ARG A 127 -8.50 -12.63 10.27
N PHE A 128 -8.10 -13.50 9.34
CA PHE A 128 -6.98 -14.44 9.53
C PHE A 128 -5.69 -14.01 8.80
N VAL A 129 -5.65 -12.79 8.28
CA VAL A 129 -4.51 -12.24 7.54
C VAL A 129 -3.75 -11.25 8.42
N THR A 130 -2.55 -11.66 8.86
CA THR A 130 -1.59 -10.85 9.62
C THR A 130 -0.17 -11.26 9.25
N GLY A 131 0.78 -10.33 9.33
CA GLY A 131 2.18 -10.54 8.98
C GLY A 131 2.45 -10.69 7.48
N THR A 132 1.50 -10.37 6.61
CA THR A 132 1.68 -10.51 5.16
C THR A 132 2.06 -9.22 4.47
N ARG A 133 2.75 -9.36 3.33
CA ARG A 133 2.86 -8.34 2.30
C ARG A 133 1.92 -8.71 1.16
N LEU A 134 0.95 -7.86 0.89
CA LEU A 134 0.02 -8.01 -0.22
C LEU A 134 0.52 -7.21 -1.41
N TYR A 135 0.83 -7.89 -2.51
CA TYR A 135 1.22 -7.25 -3.76
C TYR A 135 -0.02 -6.78 -4.52
N VAL A 136 0.05 -5.53 -5.03
CA VAL A 136 -0.99 -4.89 -5.85
C VAL A 136 -0.30 -4.28 -7.06
N ASP A 137 0.17 -5.15 -7.94
CA ASP A 137 1.14 -4.81 -8.98
C ASP A 137 0.82 -5.44 -10.34
N GLY A 138 -0.37 -6.01 -10.52
CA GLY A 138 -0.75 -6.66 -11.77
C GLY A 138 0.13 -7.86 -12.15
N GLY A 139 0.85 -8.47 -11.20
CA GLY A 139 1.72 -9.62 -11.45
C GLY A 139 3.12 -9.25 -11.96
N GLY A 140 3.65 -8.10 -11.54
CA GLY A 140 5.01 -7.69 -11.88
C GLY A 140 6.09 -8.59 -11.25
N PRO A 141 7.34 -8.55 -11.76
CA PRO A 141 8.42 -9.37 -11.23
C PRO A 141 8.75 -8.95 -9.78
N PRO A 142 8.98 -9.91 -8.87
CA PRO A 142 9.34 -9.60 -7.50
C PRO A 142 10.68 -8.85 -7.49
N TYR A 143 10.70 -7.68 -6.83
CA TYR A 143 11.88 -6.82 -6.59
C TYR A 143 12.43 -5.99 -7.76
N ALA A 144 11.59 -5.61 -8.73
CA ALA A 144 11.90 -4.49 -9.64
C ALA A 144 11.82 -3.13 -8.94
#